data_AF-A0A9Q3Q2D0-F1
#
_entry.id   AF-A0A9Q3Q2D0-F1
#
_cell.length_a   1.000
_cell.length_b   1.000
_cell.length_c   1.000
_cell.angle_alpha   90.00
_cell.angle_beta   90.00
_cell.angle_gamma   90.00
#
_symmetry.space_group_name_H-M   'P 1'
#
loop_
_entity.id
_entity.type
_entity.pdbx_description
1 polymer ?
#
loop_
_entity_poly.entity_id
_entity_poly.type
_entity_poly.pdbx_seq_one_letter_code
_entity_poly.pdbx_strand_id
1 'polypeptide(L)'
;MERPYPPLLRSPAYPASPKLRGAVEIHIKELLDLGVIRKFGRNEEVEITTPVIVAWHNGKSRMVGDFRVLNTYTFPDRYPILEIQISLTQISQEVYISTMDAHKGFHQNVVTPRAIK
;
A
#
# COMPACT_ATOMS: atom_id res chain seq x y z
N MET A 1 -5.28 -1.47 18.57
CA MET A 1 -5.90 -0.17 18.89
C MET A 1 -7.40 -0.38 19.00
N GLU A 2 -8.00 0.14 20.07
CA GLU A 2 -9.45 0.06 20.30
C GLU A 2 -10.11 1.38 19.90
N ARG A 3 -11.36 1.30 19.44
CA ARG A 3 -12.14 2.48 19.05
C ARG A 3 -12.53 3.29 20.30
N PRO A 4 -12.70 4.62 20.20
CA PRO A 4 -12.59 5.44 18.97
C PRO A 4 -11.14 5.75 18.60
N TYR A 5 -10.87 5.86 17.29
CA TYR A 5 -9.57 6.26 16.76
C TYR A 5 -9.29 7.76 16.98
N PRO A 6 -8.02 8.17 17.19
CA PRO A 6 -7.65 9.56 17.39
C PRO A 6 -7.95 10.41 16.14
N PRO A 7 -8.35 11.68 16.30
CA PRO A 7 -8.67 12.57 15.18
C PRO A 7 -7.54 12.73 14.16
N LEU A 8 -6.28 12.57 14.58
CA LEU A 8 -5.10 12.63 13.70
C LEU A 8 -5.13 11.59 12.57
N LEU A 9 -5.79 10.44 12.78
CA LEU A 9 -5.96 9.41 11.76
C LEU A 9 -6.99 9.78 10.68
N ARG A 10 -7.76 10.84 10.87
CA ARG A 10 -8.66 11.40 9.85
C ARG A 10 -7.97 12.57 9.13
N SER A 11 -6.97 12.24 8.31
CA SER A 11 -6.22 13.25 7.56
C SER A 11 -6.96 13.66 6.28
N PRO A 12 -7.09 14.98 6.00
CA PRO A 12 -7.74 15.46 4.78
C PRO A 12 -6.85 15.23 3.55
N ALA A 13 -7.46 15.20 2.37
CA ALA A 13 -6.73 15.11 1.12
C ALA A 13 -5.86 16.36 0.89
N TYR A 14 -4.66 16.16 0.33
CA TYR A 14 -3.80 17.29 -0.04
C TYR A 14 -4.38 18.09 -1.22
N PRO A 15 -4.17 19.41 -1.26
CA PRO A 15 -4.49 20.22 -2.43
C PRO A 15 -3.77 19.67 -3.67
N ALA A 16 -4.52 19.50 -4.77
CA ALA A 16 -4.01 18.89 -5.97
C ALA A 16 -4.31 19.72 -7.23
N SER A 17 -3.30 19.91 -8.07
CA SER A 17 -3.46 20.53 -9.39
C SER A 17 -4.27 19.64 -10.34
N PRO A 18 -4.85 20.18 -11.43
CA PRO A 18 -5.62 19.38 -12.38
C PRO A 18 -4.84 18.19 -12.95
N LYS A 19 -3.56 18.38 -13.29
CA LYS A 19 -2.66 17.31 -13.74
C LYS A 19 -2.50 16.21 -12.70
N LEU A 20 -2.36 16.61 -11.43
CA LEU A 20 -2.22 15.67 -10.32
C LEU A 20 -3.51 14.86 -10.11
N ARG A 21 -4.67 15.53 -10.13
CA ARG A 21 -5.98 14.87 -10.02
C ARG A 21 -6.20 13.86 -11.13
N GLY A 22 -5.93 14.23 -12.39
CA GLY A 22 -6.07 13.30 -13.51
C GLY A 22 -5.17 12.07 -13.38
N ALA A 23 -3.93 12.24 -12.88
CA ALA A 23 -3.06 11.09 -12.60
C ALA A 23 -3.62 10.20 -11.48
N VAL A 24 -4.12 10.77 -10.39
CA VAL A 24 -4.74 10.01 -9.28
C VAL A 24 -5.97 9.25 -9.76
N GLU A 25 -6.83 9.86 -10.58
CA GLU A 25 -8.04 9.22 -11.12
C GLU A 25 -7.73 7.99 -11.98
N ILE A 26 -6.68 8.07 -12.82
CA ILE A 26 -6.20 6.93 -13.62
C ILE A 26 -5.79 5.78 -12.69
N HIS A 27 -4.94 6.05 -11.69
CA HIS A 27 -4.48 5.02 -10.75
C HIS A 27 -5.62 4.42 -9.92
N ILE A 28 -6.57 5.24 -9.46
CA ILE A 28 -7.75 4.77 -8.73
C ILE A 28 -8.59 3.84 -9.61
N LYS A 29 -8.81 4.20 -10.87
CA LYS A 29 -9.56 3.36 -11.80
C LYS A 29 -8.88 2.01 -12.01
N GLU A 30 -7.58 2.00 -12.27
CA GLU A 30 -6.82 0.75 -12.44
C GLU A 30 -6.92 -0.16 -11.21
N LEU A 31 -6.81 0.40 -10.00
CA LEU A 31 -6.91 -0.38 -8.77
C LEU A 31 -8.33 -0.88 -8.49
N LEU A 32 -9.36 -0.14 -8.89
CA LEU A 32 -10.76 -0.58 -8.83
C LEU A 32 -11.00 -1.73 -9.82
N ASP A 33 -10.51 -1.60 -11.06
CA ASP A 33 -10.66 -2.62 -12.10
C ASP A 33 -9.93 -3.93 -11.72
N LEU A 34 -8.79 -3.82 -11.03
CA LEU A 34 -8.05 -4.96 -10.47
C LEU A 34 -8.68 -5.53 -9.18
N GLY A 35 -9.70 -4.89 -8.60
CA GLY A 35 -10.31 -5.30 -7.34
C GLY A 35 -9.41 -5.12 -6.10
N VAL A 36 -8.34 -4.33 -6.20
CA VAL A 36 -7.40 -4.07 -5.10
C VAL A 36 -7.97 -3.08 -4.09
N ILE A 37 -8.75 -2.11 -4.57
CA ILE A 37 -9.47 -1.15 -3.73
C ILE A 37 -10.97 -1.22 -4.02
N ARG A 38 -11.76 -0.66 -3.10
CA ARG A 38 -13.22 -0.52 -3.26
C ARG A 38 -13.69 0.85 -2.79
N LYS A 39 -14.89 1.23 -3.22
CA LYS A 39 -15.60 2.36 -2.63
C LYS A 39 -16.25 1.91 -1.31
N PHE A 40 -16.32 2.83 -0.34
CA PHE A 40 -17.10 2.62 0.88
C PHE A 40 -18.61 2.65 0.56
N GLY A 41 -19.38 1.78 1.20
CA GLY A 41 -20.84 1.77 1.11
C GLY A 41 -21.50 2.94 1.86
N ARG A 42 -22.77 3.20 1.57
CA ARG A 42 -23.55 4.29 2.21
C ARG A 42 -23.67 4.18 3.73
N ASN A 43 -23.57 2.97 4.28
CA ASN A 43 -23.74 2.69 5.70
C ASN A 43 -22.40 2.40 6.41
N GLU A 44 -21.27 2.66 5.74
CA GLU A 44 -19.94 2.46 6.32
C GLU A 44 -19.39 3.80 6.81
N GLU A 45 -19.06 3.87 8.10
CA GLU A 45 -18.40 5.04 8.68
C GLU A 45 -16.89 4.97 8.43
N VAL A 46 -16.32 6.06 7.91
CA VAL A 46 -14.88 6.15 7.66
C VAL A 46 -14.21 6.88 8.82
N GLU A 47 -13.59 6.12 9.72
CA GLU A 47 -12.90 6.66 10.90
C GLU A 47 -11.44 7.05 10.61
N ILE A 48 -10.80 6.40 9.64
CA ILE A 48 -9.39 6.59 9.27
C ILE A 48 -9.31 6.99 7.80
N THR A 49 -8.57 8.07 7.50
CA THR A 49 -8.29 8.53 6.15
C THR A 49 -6.83 8.92 5.99
N THR A 50 -6.23 8.50 4.89
CA THR A 50 -4.84 8.79 4.53
C THR A 50 -4.80 9.52 3.19
N PRO A 51 -4.13 10.68 3.11
CA PRO A 51 -3.99 11.38 1.84
C PRO A 51 -3.05 10.63 0.90
N VAL A 52 -3.18 10.91 -0.39
CA VAL A 52 -2.32 10.38 -1.44
C VAL A 52 -1.52 11.50 -2.10
N ILE A 53 -0.32 11.16 -2.54
CA ILE A 53 0.53 12.00 -3.38
C ILE A 53 0.84 11.26 -4.69
N VAL A 54 1.30 11.97 -5.70
CA VAL A 54 1.81 11.32 -6.93
C VAL A 54 3.28 11.67 -7.10
N ALA A 55 4.10 10.62 -7.17
CA ALA A 55 5.50 10.73 -7.53
C ALA A 55 5.67 10.47 -9.04
N TRP A 56 6.52 11.26 -9.69
CA TRP A 56 6.84 11.11 -11.10
C TRP A 56 8.27 10.60 -11.27
N HIS A 57 8.45 9.63 -12.15
CA HIS A 57 9.77 9.09 -12.47
C HIS A 57 9.77 8.60 -13.92
N ASN A 58 10.73 9.07 -14.72
CA ASN A 58 10.86 8.72 -16.15
C ASN A 58 9.54 8.83 -16.93
N GLY A 59 8.80 9.92 -16.72
CA GLY A 59 7.52 10.18 -17.37
C GLY A 59 6.32 9.35 -16.86
N LYS A 60 6.55 8.37 -15.97
CA LYS A 60 5.49 7.57 -15.34
C LYS A 60 5.11 8.15 -13.99
N SER A 61 3.82 8.20 -13.70
CA SER A 61 3.28 8.56 -12.39
C SER A 61 3.07 7.34 -11.51
N ARG A 62 3.19 7.51 -10.20
CA ARG A 62 2.82 6.51 -9.18
C ARG A 62 2.01 7.18 -8.07
N MET A 63 0.84 6.65 -7.77
CA MET A 63 0.08 7.04 -6.58
C MET A 63 0.72 6.44 -5.34
N VAL A 64 0.93 7.26 -4.30
CA VAL A 64 1.57 6.86 -3.04
C VAL A 64 0.68 7.31 -1.88
N GLY A 65 0.27 6.38 -1.02
CA GLY A 65 -0.45 6.67 0.21
C GLY A 65 0.49 7.12 1.33
N ASP A 66 0.16 8.21 2.01
CA ASP A 66 0.96 8.74 3.12
C ASP A 66 0.58 8.08 4.46
N PHE A 67 1.05 6.86 4.67
CA PHE A 67 0.74 6.10 5.89
C PHE A 67 1.57 6.51 7.12
N ARG A 68 2.30 7.63 7.10
CA ARG A 68 3.20 8.00 8.21
C ARG A 68 2.47 8.11 9.54
N VAL A 69 1.32 8.78 9.58
CA VAL A 69 0.51 8.91 10.80
C VAL A 69 -0.08 7.56 11.18
N LEU A 70 -0.59 6.77 10.23
CA LEU A 70 -1.12 5.44 10.51
C LEU A 70 -0.05 4.55 11.17
N ASN A 71 1.17 4.59 10.64
CA ASN A 71 2.28 3.75 11.08
C ASN A 71 2.70 4.02 12.54
N THR A 72 2.46 5.22 13.08
CA THR A 72 2.73 5.51 14.51
C THR A 72 1.76 4.81 15.46
N TYR A 73 0.61 4.34 14.96
CA TYR A 73 -0.41 3.63 15.72
C TYR A 73 -0.47 2.12 15.42
N THR A 74 0.38 1.63 14.52
CA THR A 74 0.49 0.21 14.18
C THR A 74 1.71 -0.42 14.86
N PHE A 75 1.61 -1.70 15.17
CA PHE A 75 2.77 -2.48 15.59
C PHE A 75 3.51 -3.03 14.37
N PRO A 76 4.84 -2.89 14.29
CA PRO A 76 5.60 -3.43 13.18
C PRO A 76 5.59 -4.97 13.25
N ASP A 77 5.12 -5.60 12.17
CA ASP A 77 5.23 -7.05 11.97
C ASP A 77 6.62 -7.37 11.43
N ARG A 78 7.49 -7.91 12.30
CA ARG A 78 8.88 -8.20 11.96
C ARG A 78 9.00 -9.65 11.50
N TYR A 79 8.77 -9.88 10.21
CA TYR A 79 9.11 -11.16 9.61
C TYR A 79 10.64 -11.31 9.51
N PRO A 80 11.23 -12.45 9.92
CA PRO A 80 12.66 -12.67 9.85
C PRO A 80 13.09 -12.82 8.38
N ILE A 81 13.57 -11.72 7.80
CA ILE A 81 14.20 -11.74 6.47
C ILE A 81 15.61 -12.32 6.64
N LEU A 82 15.93 -13.36 5.88
CA LEU A 82 17.27 -13.95 5.86
C LEU A 82 18.30 -12.93 5.36
N GLU A 83 19.51 -12.98 5.91
CA GLU A 83 20.60 -12.16 5.40
C GLU A 83 20.91 -12.55 3.95
N ILE A 84 21.12 -11.55 3.11
CA ILE A 84 21.40 -11.75 1.68
C ILE A 84 22.63 -12.67 1.49
N GLN A 85 23.68 -12.49 2.30
CA GLN A 85 24.91 -13.30 2.18
C GLN A 85 24.69 -14.78 2.48
N ILE A 86 23.86 -15.09 3.48
CA ILE A 86 23.50 -16.47 3.82
C ILE A 86 22.73 -17.09 2.65
N SER A 87 21.75 -16.36 2.12
CA SER A 87 20.94 -16.82 0.99
C SER A 87 21.79 -17.08 -0.26
N LEU A 88 22.75 -16.18 -0.57
CA LEU A 88 23.67 -16.32 -1.69
C LEU A 88 24.64 -17.50 -1.53
N THR A 89 25.13 -17.73 -0.30
CA THR A 89 26.04 -18.86 -0.02
C THR A 89 25.32 -20.19 -0.23
N GLN A 90 24.07 -20.29 0.22
CA GLN A 90 23.26 -21.51 0.06
C GLN A 90 23.03 -21.86 -1.41
N ILE A 91 22.70 -20.88 -2.26
CA ILE A 91 22.46 -21.13 -3.68
C ILE A 91 23.75 -21.28 -4.52
N SER A 92 24.92 -20.93 -3.96
CA SER A 92 26.20 -20.96 -4.70
C SER A 92 26.68 -22.37 -5.07
N GLN A 93 26.16 -23.39 -4.38
CA GLN A 93 26.48 -24.79 -4.64
C GLN A 93 25.55 -25.43 -5.70
N GLU A 94 24.54 -24.69 -6.17
CA GLU A 94 23.54 -25.20 -7.10
C GLU A 94 24.00 -25.04 -8.57
N VAL A 95 23.67 -26.03 -9.39
CA VAL A 95 24.08 -26.07 -10.81
C VAL A 95 23.09 -25.32 -11.72
N TYR A 96 21.82 -25.26 -11.33
CA TYR A 96 20.76 -24.60 -12.09
C TYR A 96 19.91 -23.74 -11.16
N ILE A 97 19.82 -22.44 -11.46
CA ILE A 97 19.05 -21.47 -10.67
C ILE A 97 17.93 -20.92 -11.55
N SER A 98 16.71 -20.95 -11.03
CA SER A 98 15.55 -20.25 -11.63
C SER A 98 15.03 -19.21 -10.65
N THR A 99 14.68 -18.04 -11.16
CA THR A 99 14.14 -16.93 -10.35
C THR A 99 12.73 -16.59 -10.82
N MET A 100 11.87 -16.21 -9.87
CA MET A 100 10.50 -15.77 -10.12
C MET A 100 10.26 -14.48 -9.35
N ASP A 101 9.60 -13.51 -9.98
CA ASP A 101 9.21 -12.26 -9.35
C ASP A 101 7.70 -12.22 -9.14
N ALA A 102 7.27 -11.88 -7.92
CA ALA A 102 5.87 -11.72 -7.58
C ALA A 102 5.37 -10.34 -8.05
N HIS A 103 4.80 -10.29 -9.26
CA HIS A 103 4.31 -9.04 -9.83
C HIS A 103 3.22 -8.40 -8.96
N LYS A 104 3.47 -7.17 -8.47
CA LYS A 104 2.57 -6.46 -7.55
C LYS A 104 2.20 -7.30 -6.32
N GLY A 105 3.15 -8.05 -5.75
CA GLY A 105 2.90 -9.01 -4.66
C GLY A 105 2.08 -8.46 -3.48
N PHE A 106 2.28 -7.20 -3.08
CA PHE A 106 1.48 -6.57 -2.02
C PHE A 106 -0.02 -6.48 -2.32
N HIS A 107 -0.42 -6.32 -3.58
CA HIS A 107 -1.83 -6.28 -3.98
C HIS A 107 -2.49 -7.67 -4.00
N GLN A 108 -1.70 -8.73 -3.90
CA GLN A 108 -2.21 -10.11 -3.86
C GLN A 108 -2.56 -10.54 -2.43
N ASN A 109 -2.08 -9.81 -1.42
CA ASN A 109 -2.37 -10.10 -0.02
C ASN A 109 -3.80 -9.69 0.36
N VAL A 110 -4.50 -10.58 1.05
CA VAL A 110 -5.87 -10.32 1.53
C VAL A 110 -5.81 -9.54 2.84
N VAL A 111 -6.59 -8.46 2.91
CA VAL A 111 -6.77 -7.69 4.15
C VAL A 111 -7.79 -8.41 5.04
N THR A 112 -7.50 -8.52 6.34
CA THR A 112 -8.40 -9.20 7.28
C THR A 112 -9.74 -8.47 7.42
N PRO A 113 -10.86 -9.17 7.67
CA PRO A 113 -12.17 -8.54 7.85
C PRO A 113 -12.23 -7.48 8.96
N ARG A 114 -11.35 -7.60 9.97
CA ARG A 114 -11.23 -6.63 11.05
C ARG A 114 -10.68 -5.29 10.58
N ALA A 115 -9.77 -5.29 9.60
CA ALA A 115 -9.15 -4.08 9.06
C ALA A 115 -9.95 -3.44 7.91
N ILE A 116 -10.98 -4.13 7.41
CA ILE A 116 -11.88 -3.62 6.36
C ILE A 116 -13.02 -2.74 6.94
N LYS A 117 -13.30 -2.87 8.24
CA LYS A 117 -14.38 -2.20 8.97
C LYS A 117 -13.89 -1.00 9.76
#